data_AF-A0A1Y6FRC9-F1
#
_entry.id   AF-A0A1Y6FRC9-F1
#
_cell.length_a   1.000
_cell.length_b   1.000
_cell.length_c   1.000
_cell.angle_alpha   90.00
_cell.angle_beta   90.00
_cell.angle_gamma   90.00
#
_symmetry.space_group_name_H-M   'P 1'
#
loop_
_entity.id
_entity.type
_entity.pdbx_description
1 polymer ?
#
loop_
_entity_poly.entity_id
_entity_poly.type
_entity_poly.pdbx_seq_one_letter_code
_entity_poly.pdbx_strand_id
1 'polypeptide(L)' 'MDNRIFLLLATILSGFALIRVPLADSFLESVSPITDIIGILTVLIFSLVLIYKGVRSLFSK' A
#
# COMPACT_ATOMS: atom_id res chain seq x y z
N MET A 1 19.64 10.59 3.12
CA MET A 1 18.65 9.73 2.44
C MET A 1 17.36 9.79 3.24
N ASP A 2 16.29 10.32 2.68
CA ASP A 2 15.02 10.44 3.41
C ASP A 2 14.38 9.06 3.60
N ASN A 3 14.66 8.41 4.73
CA ASN A 3 14.11 7.09 5.12
C ASN A 3 12.59 7.01 4.95
N ARG A 4 11.88 8.14 4.99
CA ARG A 4 10.43 8.21 4.85
C ARG A 4 9.93 7.80 3.47
N ILE A 5 10.70 7.99 2.40
CA ILE A 5 10.27 7.60 1.04
C ILE A 5 10.32 6.07 0.89
N PHE A 6 11.38 5.44 1.43
CA PHE A 6 11.48 3.97 1.48
C PHE A 6 10.37 3.35 2.33
N LEU A 7 9.96 3.99 3.42
CA LEU A 7 8.80 3.55 4.21
C LEU A 7 7.51 3.58 3.40
N LEU A 8 7.24 4.66 2.64
CA LEU A 8 6.05 4.75 1.78
C LEU A 8 6.05 3.65 0.70
N LEU A 9 7.22 3.38 0.10
CA LEU A 9 7.38 2.31 -0.89
C LEU A 9 7.16 0.91 -0.27
N ALA A 10 7.75 0.66 0.90
CA ALA A 10 7.57 -0.59 1.63
C ALA A 10 6.11 -0.83 2.02
N THR A 11 5.38 0.24 2.40
CA THR A 11 3.95 0.15 2.68
C THR A 11 3.12 -0.21 1.44
N ILE A 12 3.45 0.35 0.28
CA ILE A 12 2.78 -0.01 -0.99
C ILE A 12 3.04 -1.49 -1.32
N LEU A 13 4.29 -1.95 -1.21
CA LEU A 13 4.66 -3.36 -1.41
C LEU A 13 3.93 -4.28 -0.44
N SER A 14 3.82 -3.89 0.83
CA SER A 14 3.05 -4.63 1.84
C SER A 14 1.57 -4.69 1.52
N GLY A 15 0.98 -3.62 0.96
CA GLY A 15 -0.43 -3.61 0.54
C GLY A 15 -0.71 -4.60 -0.59
N PHE A 16 0.19 -4.70 -1.57
CA PHE A 16 0.11 -5.72 -2.62
C PHE A 16 0.33 -7.14 -2.08
N ALA A 17 1.25 -7.31 -1.14
CA ALA A 17 1.46 -8.60 -0.48
C ALA A 17 0.20 -9.06 0.26
N LEU A 18 -0.54 -8.12 0.86
CA LEU A 18 -1.79 -8.38 1.57
C LEU A 18 -2.90 -8.89 0.63
N ILE A 19 -3.04 -8.32 -0.57
CA ILE A 19 -4.00 -8.76 -1.60
C ILE A 19 -3.63 -10.15 -2.17
N ARG A 20 -2.33 -10.46 -2.22
CA ARG A 20 -1.81 -11.71 -2.79
C ARG A 20 -1.73 -12.86 -1.79
N VAL A 21 -2.21 -12.68 -0.55
CA VAL A 21 -2.22 -13.76 0.43
C VAL A 21 -3.18 -14.86 -0.02
N PRO A 22 -2.73 -16.11 -0.21
CA PRO A 22 -3.62 -17.21 -0.54
C PRO A 22 -4.46 -17.55 0.69
N LEU A 23 -5.68 -17.00 0.75
CA LEU A 23 -6.67 -17.26 1.79
C LEU A 23 -7.69 -18.34 1.38
N ALA A 24 -7.72 -18.68 0.09
CA ALA A 24 -8.57 -19.73 -0.47
C ALA A 24 -8.33 -21.07 0.24
N ASP A 25 -9.41 -21.79 0.55
CA ASP A 25 -9.41 -23.08 1.28
C ASP A 25 -8.86 -23.02 2.73
N SER A 26 -8.76 -21.83 3.34
CA SER A 26 -8.34 -21.66 4.73
C SER A 26 -9.48 -21.21 5.65
N PHE A 27 -9.33 -21.41 6.97
CA PHE A 27 -10.22 -20.86 8.02
C PHE A 27 -10.37 -19.33 7.96
N LEU A 28 -9.55 -18.64 7.18
CA LEU A 28 -9.52 -17.19 7.01
C LEU A 28 -10.16 -16.73 5.69
N GLU A 29 -10.80 -17.61 4.91
CA GLU A 29 -11.58 -17.20 3.72
C GLU A 29 -12.61 -16.11 4.06
N SER A 30 -13.25 -16.20 5.22
CA SER A 30 -14.26 -15.23 5.66
C SER A 30 -13.70 -13.81 5.84
N VAL A 31 -12.38 -13.65 6.06
CA VAL A 31 -11.74 -12.33 6.16
C VAL A 31 -11.05 -11.90 4.87
N SER A 32 -10.97 -12.77 3.86
CA SER A 32 -10.44 -12.45 2.53
C SER A 32 -10.95 -11.12 1.95
N PRO A 33 -12.26 -10.83 1.92
CA PRO A 33 -12.74 -9.56 1.35
C PRO A 33 -12.26 -8.34 2.14
N ILE A 34 -12.07 -8.46 3.46
CA ILE A 34 -11.60 -7.37 4.31
C ILE A 34 -10.11 -7.12 4.05
N THR A 35 -9.33 -8.19 3.93
CA THR A 35 -7.90 -8.14 3.63
C THR A 35 -7.64 -7.47 2.27
N ASP A 36 -8.44 -7.80 1.25
CA ASP A 36 -8.36 -7.17 -0.07
C ASP A 36 -8.72 -5.68 -0.02
N ILE A 37 -9.81 -5.32 0.66
CA ILE A 37 -10.21 -3.91 0.82
C ILE A 37 -9.09 -3.09 1.48
N ILE A 38 -8.51 -3.61 2.57
CA ILE A 38 -7.42 -2.94 3.29
C ILE A 38 -6.19 -2.83 2.40
N GLY A 39 -5.83 -3.89 1.67
CA GLY A 39 -4.69 -3.89 0.76
C GLY A 39 -4.86 -2.85 -0.34
N ILE A 40 -6.04 -2.80 -0.97
CA ILE A 40 -6.37 -1.82 -2.02
C ILE A 40 -6.32 -0.40 -1.47
N LEU A 41 -6.96 -0.14 -0.33
CA LEU A 41 -6.94 1.19 0.32
C LEU A 41 -5.53 1.63 0.66
N THR A 42 -4.71 0.71 1.18
CA THR A 42 -3.31 0.99 1.52
C THR A 42 -2.53 1.40 0.29
N VAL A 43 -2.62 0.64 -0.81
CA VAL A 43 -1.94 0.97 -2.07
C VAL A 43 -2.42 2.31 -2.61
N LEU A 44 -3.74 2.55 -2.64
CA LEU A 44 -4.34 3.78 -3.18
C LEU A 44 -3.87 5.01 -2.41
N ILE A 45 -4.03 5.02 -1.09
CA ILE A 45 -3.73 6.18 -0.25
C ILE A 45 -2.22 6.47 -0.26
N PHE A 46 -1.38 5.45 -0.04
CA PHE A 46 0.06 5.65 0.01
C PHE A 46 0.65 6.03 -1.35
N SER A 47 0.12 5.49 -2.45
CA SER A 47 0.50 5.91 -3.80
C SER A 47 0.17 7.38 -4.04
N LEU A 48 -1.03 7.82 -3.66
CA LEU A 48 -1.47 9.22 -3.81
C LEU A 48 -0.59 10.17 -2.97
N VAL A 49 -0.25 9.78 -1.74
CA VAL A 49 0.68 10.53 -0.88
C VAL A 49 2.08 10.61 -1.49
N LEU A 50 2.59 9.52 -2.09
CA LEU A 50 3.89 9.49 -2.74
C LEU A 50 3.91 10.42 -3.96
N ILE A 51 2.87 10.38 -4.79
CA ILE A 51 2.69 11.28 -5.94
C ILE A 51 2.64 12.72 -5.46
N TYR A 52 1.81 13.04 -4.45
CA TYR A 52 1.70 14.39 -3.92
C TYR A 52 3.04 14.92 -3.39
N LYS A 53 3.77 14.09 -2.62
CA LYS A 53 5.11 14.44 -2.14
C LYS A 53 6.11 14.62 -3.29
N GLY A 54 6.06 13.77 -4.31
CA GLY A 54 6.92 13.87 -5.49
C GLY A 54 6.66 15.14 -6.28
N VAL A 55 5.40 15.46 -6.56
CA VAL A 55 4.98 16.69 -7.23
C VAL A 55 5.37 17.92 -6.41
N ARG A 56 5.07 17.93 -5.10
CA ARG A 56 5.48 19.02 -4.22
C ARG A 56 7.00 19.20 -4.20
N SER A 57 7.78 18.11 -4.19
CA SER A 57 9.24 18.19 -4.25
C SER A 57 9.75 18.74 -5.58
N LEU A 58 9.03 18.51 -6.68
CA LEU A 58 9.39 19.01 -8.01
C LEU A 58 9.07 20.50 -8.16
N PHE A 59 7.95 20.95 -7.59
CA PHE A 59 7.50 22.34 -7.61
C PHE A 59 8.04 23.20 -6.47
N SER A 60 8.57 22.61 -5.39
CA SER A 60 9.22 23.31 -4.27
C SER A 60 10.72 23.51 -4.52
N LYS A 61 11.15 23.45 -5.78
CA LYS A 61 12.48 23.87 -6.23
C LYS A 61 12.41 25.33 -6.67
#